data_AF-A0A2S6Z5I0-F1
#
_entry.id   AF-A0A2S6Z5I0-F1
#
_cell.length_a   1.000
_cell.length_b   1.000
_cell.length_c   1.000
_cell.angle_alpha   90.00
_cell.angle_beta   90.00
_cell.angle_gamma   90.00
#
_symmetry.space_group_name_H-M   'P 1'
#
loop_
_entity.id
_entity.type
_entity.pdbx_description
1 polymer ?
#
loop_
_entity_poly.entity_id
_entity_poly.type
_entity_poly.pdbx_seq_one_letter_code
_entity_poly.pdbx_strand_id
1 'polypeptide(L)'
;MFDRARNFVPRRDPLVLDLDGDGIETTPANGGVLFDHDGDGVKNGTGWISPDDGLVVMDRNGNGRIDNGSELFGADTKLSSGSNSTSGFAALADLDSNKDGIFDRLDADFSNARVWRDLNQDGVSQSNELFTFGQLGIASIALKPAVTDDLDLGNGNVIDNRGTYTRNDGTTGLAGDLQLAVNNFFRDFTGSLEPVTVTDEAGQLPNLKGSGAVRDLEQAASLSQDLLADIKALTPGISRDAMRARLDTILAHWAGTSTMKSSEELLEASAPTPRTVYYHGAVPASVMEQGAAAVDAWIKQQHAQLAPIIAILEKFNGSSLIGYQNNQVSTGGNTYNWKNVARADGGVEQAMSVVLQPEQISALLGAYNHLKESVYAGLVVGTRLHDYMNGMTMHVVDGKLKFDLSAFTTMLENKRQADLGRGLQDIADLYIYAGNFLAEAGWDGARTLNDWVETASMTSKGLEAIAFAGIKMVSENFVGTSADDLVWGGEGKNFIHGGAGNDLIRGGAGSDILEGDLGNDKLFGNSGDDVLNGGAGDDTLTGGVGNDTLDGGV
;
A
#
# COMPACT_ATOMS: atom_id res chain seq x y z
N MET A 1 4.23 13.44 -9.14
CA MET A 1 4.38 12.06 -9.63
C MET A 1 3.79 11.10 -8.66
N PHE A 2 4.65 10.22 -8.18
CA PHE A 2 4.38 9.34 -7.06
C PHE A 2 4.10 10.10 -5.77
N ASP A 3 4.75 11.23 -5.48
CA ASP A 3 4.35 12.05 -4.31
C ASP A 3 2.93 12.61 -4.42
N ARG A 4 2.42 12.83 -5.64
CA ARG A 4 1.02 13.25 -5.85
C ARG A 4 0.04 12.08 -5.88
N ALA A 5 0.50 10.84 -6.09
CA ALA A 5 -0.30 9.61 -5.98
C ALA A 5 -0.27 9.02 -4.55
N ARG A 6 0.85 9.19 -3.84
CA ARG A 6 1.04 8.90 -2.41
C ARG A 6 0.30 9.92 -1.54
N ASN A 7 0.13 11.16 -2.05
CA ASN A 7 -0.74 12.18 -1.47
C ASN A 7 -2.13 12.24 -2.15
N PHE A 8 -2.42 11.38 -3.13
CA PHE A 8 -3.78 11.20 -3.59
C PHE A 8 -4.47 10.31 -2.57
N VAL A 9 -5.04 10.96 -1.57
CA VAL A 9 -5.92 10.34 -0.62
C VAL A 9 -7.29 10.35 -1.27
N PRO A 10 -7.89 9.21 -1.64
CA PRO A 10 -9.29 9.18 -2.04
C PRO A 10 -10.07 9.88 -0.93
N ARG A 11 -10.80 10.94 -1.28
CA ARG A 11 -11.62 11.66 -0.32
C ARG A 11 -13.07 11.26 -0.48
N ARG A 12 -13.78 11.30 0.63
CA ARG A 12 -15.20 10.95 0.70
C ARG A 12 -15.95 12.12 1.30
N ASP A 13 -17.12 12.38 0.74
CA ASP A 13 -17.86 13.63 0.91
C ASP A 13 -19.08 13.48 1.81
N PRO A 14 -18.96 13.30 3.15
CA PRO A 14 -20.14 13.33 4.00
C PRO A 14 -20.46 14.75 4.50
N LEU A 15 -21.75 15.07 4.55
CA LEU A 15 -22.27 16.28 5.18
C LEU A 15 -22.17 16.20 6.70
N VAL A 16 -21.66 17.26 7.33
CA VAL A 16 -21.48 17.36 8.78
C VAL A 16 -22.02 18.66 9.35
N LEU A 17 -22.26 18.64 10.66
CA LEU A 17 -22.70 19.80 11.45
C LEU A 17 -21.75 20.04 12.61
N ASP A 18 -21.34 21.30 12.77
CA ASP A 18 -20.62 21.83 13.93
C ASP A 18 -21.61 21.99 15.08
N LEU A 19 -21.54 21.16 16.10
CA LEU A 19 -22.61 21.07 17.10
C LEU A 19 -22.41 21.96 18.34
N ASP A 20 -21.18 22.32 18.68
CA ASP A 20 -20.83 23.12 19.85
C ASP A 20 -20.27 24.51 19.53
N GLY A 21 -19.95 24.78 18.27
CA GLY A 21 -19.70 26.11 17.71
C GLY A 21 -18.25 26.56 17.75
N ASP A 22 -17.28 25.65 17.90
CA ASP A 22 -15.85 25.96 17.89
C ASP A 22 -15.12 25.54 16.60
N GLY A 23 -15.74 24.71 15.75
CA GLY A 23 -15.14 24.30 14.50
C GLY A 23 -15.80 23.08 13.89
N ILE A 24 -15.15 22.52 12.87
CA ILE A 24 -15.34 21.11 12.54
C ILE A 24 -13.99 20.45 12.79
N GLU A 25 -13.97 19.47 13.67
CA GLU A 25 -12.75 18.82 14.13
C GLU A 25 -12.65 17.42 13.54
N THR A 26 -11.45 17.00 13.13
CA THR A 26 -11.25 15.66 12.55
C THR A 26 -10.04 14.92 13.09
N THR A 27 -10.13 13.60 13.07
CA THR A 27 -9.07 12.66 13.43
C THR A 27 -8.37 12.10 12.17
N PRO A 28 -7.11 11.64 12.26
CA PRO A 28 -6.38 11.07 11.14
C PRO A 28 -6.85 9.66 10.75
N ALA A 29 -6.63 9.29 9.48
CA ALA A 29 -6.86 7.94 8.92
C ALA A 29 -5.79 6.91 9.36
N ASN A 30 -5.62 6.72 10.68
CA ASN A 30 -4.59 5.87 11.27
C ASN A 30 -5.08 4.44 11.60
N GLY A 31 -6.27 4.07 11.14
CA GLY A 31 -6.88 2.77 11.40
C GLY A 31 -7.68 2.68 12.71
N GLY A 32 -7.84 3.79 13.45
CA GLY A 32 -8.75 3.84 14.60
C GLY A 32 -10.22 3.67 14.22
N VAL A 33 -10.62 4.27 13.10
CA VAL A 33 -11.98 4.17 12.54
C VAL A 33 -11.92 3.51 11.17
N LEU A 34 -12.75 2.50 10.95
CA LEU A 34 -12.93 1.84 9.66
C LEU A 34 -14.39 1.95 9.22
N PHE A 35 -14.63 2.51 8.03
CA PHE A 35 -15.97 2.68 7.48
C PHE A 35 -16.01 2.35 5.98
N ASP A 36 -17.14 1.82 5.52
CA ASP A 36 -17.40 1.50 4.11
C ASP A 36 -18.05 2.72 3.43
N HIS A 37 -17.23 3.66 2.96
CA HIS A 37 -17.73 4.92 2.41
C HIS A 37 -18.34 4.80 1.00
N ASP A 38 -18.05 3.76 0.23
CA ASP A 38 -18.59 3.61 -1.14
C ASP A 38 -19.59 2.46 -1.27
N GLY A 39 -19.85 1.73 -0.18
CA GLY A 39 -20.87 0.69 -0.11
C GLY A 39 -20.47 -0.60 -0.82
N ASP A 40 -19.18 -0.85 -1.00
CA ASP A 40 -18.68 -2.07 -1.63
C ASP A 40 -18.54 -3.25 -0.64
N GLY A 41 -18.80 -3.00 0.64
CA GLY A 41 -18.70 -3.93 1.75
C GLY A 41 -17.32 -3.98 2.41
N VAL A 42 -16.32 -3.28 1.89
CA VAL A 42 -14.98 -3.24 2.45
C VAL A 42 -14.81 -1.96 3.25
N LYS A 43 -14.61 -2.10 4.55
CA LYS A 43 -14.32 -0.94 5.39
C LYS A 43 -12.86 -0.57 5.25
N ASN A 44 -12.59 0.73 5.08
CA ASN A 44 -11.23 1.26 5.00
C ASN A 44 -10.98 2.21 6.16
N GLY A 45 -9.73 2.29 6.60
CA GLY A 45 -9.30 3.26 7.58
C GLY A 45 -9.58 4.66 7.04
N THR A 46 -10.19 5.50 7.84
CA THR A 46 -10.64 6.81 7.39
C THR A 46 -10.37 7.85 8.47
N GLY A 47 -10.07 9.07 8.05
CA GLY A 47 -10.15 10.22 8.92
C GLY A 47 -11.60 10.37 9.33
N TRP A 48 -11.85 10.87 10.54
CA TRP A 48 -13.19 10.85 11.08
C TRP A 48 -13.55 12.18 11.72
N ILE A 49 -14.84 12.45 11.81
CA ILE A 49 -15.31 13.60 12.57
C ILE A 49 -15.11 13.34 14.07
N SER A 50 -14.81 14.40 14.82
CA SER A 50 -14.66 14.32 16.27
C SER A 50 -16.03 14.18 16.96
N PRO A 51 -16.10 13.56 18.16
CA PRO A 51 -17.39 13.21 18.81
C PRO A 51 -18.23 14.39 19.30
N ASP A 52 -17.66 15.58 19.42
CA ASP A 52 -18.34 16.85 19.66
C ASP A 52 -19.34 17.18 18.54
N ASP A 53 -18.94 16.94 17.29
CA ASP A 53 -19.72 17.16 16.08
C ASP A 53 -20.50 15.94 15.60
N GLY A 54 -21.17 16.03 14.44
CA GLY A 54 -21.87 14.88 13.88
C GLY A 54 -22.11 14.89 12.37
N LEU A 55 -22.17 13.67 11.81
CA LEU A 55 -22.52 13.39 10.41
C LEU A 55 -24.03 13.45 10.22
N VAL A 56 -24.48 14.06 9.13
CA VAL A 56 -25.89 13.96 8.71
C VAL A 56 -26.06 12.64 7.97
N VAL A 57 -27.04 11.84 8.40
CA VAL A 57 -27.23 10.45 7.94
C VAL A 57 -28.71 10.12 7.78
N MET A 58 -29.01 9.10 6.98
CA MET A 58 -30.34 8.52 6.85
C MET A 58 -30.23 7.01 6.63
N ASP A 59 -30.86 6.22 7.51
CA ASP A 59 -30.99 4.78 7.33
C ASP A 59 -31.92 4.52 6.15
N ARG A 60 -31.33 4.18 5.00
CA ARG A 60 -32.05 4.03 3.72
C ARG A 60 -32.52 2.60 3.51
N ASN A 61 -31.89 1.63 4.17
CA ASN A 61 -32.22 0.21 4.03
C ASN A 61 -33.14 -0.31 5.15
N GLY A 62 -33.38 0.50 6.19
CA GLY A 62 -34.29 0.24 7.30
C GLY A 62 -33.74 -0.75 8.33
N ASN A 63 -32.42 -0.94 8.41
CA ASN A 63 -31.80 -1.93 9.30
C ASN A 63 -31.48 -1.38 10.71
N GLY A 64 -31.72 -0.08 10.94
CA GLY A 64 -31.53 0.61 12.21
C GLY A 64 -30.08 0.98 12.51
N ARG A 65 -29.19 0.89 11.53
CA ARG A 65 -27.78 1.28 11.60
C ARG A 65 -27.44 2.17 10.41
N ILE A 66 -26.31 2.86 10.53
CA ILE A 66 -25.63 3.51 9.42
C ILE A 66 -24.36 2.70 9.21
N ASP A 67 -24.33 1.91 8.15
CA ASP A 67 -23.27 0.91 7.94
C ASP A 67 -22.43 1.13 6.69
N ASN A 68 -22.87 2.00 5.78
CA ASN A 68 -22.09 2.37 4.60
C ASN A 68 -22.43 3.78 4.07
N GLY A 69 -21.65 4.25 3.10
CA GLY A 69 -21.74 5.60 2.54
C GLY A 69 -23.02 5.92 1.78
N SER A 70 -23.77 4.90 1.33
CA SER A 70 -25.09 5.13 0.75
C SER A 70 -26.10 5.66 1.77
N GLU A 71 -25.79 5.58 3.07
CA GLU A 71 -26.61 6.08 4.20
C GLU A 71 -26.08 7.40 4.77
N LEU A 72 -24.89 7.81 4.37
CA LEU A 72 -24.40 9.18 4.57
C LEU A 72 -25.07 10.12 3.55
N PHE A 73 -25.04 11.43 3.81
CA PHE A 73 -25.36 12.43 2.80
C PHE A 73 -24.06 12.88 2.12
N GLY A 74 -23.88 12.53 0.85
CA GLY A 74 -22.61 12.69 0.18
C GLY A 74 -22.57 12.26 -1.27
N ALA A 75 -21.37 12.26 -1.85
CA ALA A 75 -21.14 11.85 -3.25
C ALA A 75 -21.61 10.41 -3.56
N ASP A 76 -21.63 9.53 -2.56
CA ASP A 76 -22.09 8.14 -2.70
C ASP A 76 -23.60 7.97 -2.44
N THR A 77 -24.32 9.05 -2.09
CA THR A 77 -25.78 9.04 -1.99
C THR A 77 -26.43 8.90 -3.37
N LYS A 78 -27.39 7.98 -3.50
CA LYS A 78 -28.29 7.90 -4.66
C LYS A 78 -29.41 8.93 -4.56
N LEU A 79 -29.49 9.80 -5.56
CA LEU A 79 -30.59 10.76 -5.73
C LEU A 79 -31.85 10.07 -6.27
N SER A 80 -33.00 10.74 -6.16
CA SER A 80 -34.28 10.34 -6.74
C SER A 80 -34.24 10.08 -8.26
N SER A 81 -33.28 10.70 -8.95
CA SER A 81 -32.99 10.47 -10.37
C SER A 81 -32.30 9.14 -10.68
N GLY A 82 -31.78 8.45 -9.67
CA GLY A 82 -30.96 7.23 -9.78
C GLY A 82 -29.46 7.49 -9.97
N SER A 83 -29.06 8.75 -10.20
CA SER A 83 -27.65 9.17 -10.24
C SER A 83 -27.07 9.34 -8.83
N ASN A 84 -25.75 9.25 -8.71
CA ASN A 84 -25.04 9.65 -7.49
C ASN A 84 -25.08 11.17 -7.31
N SER A 85 -25.09 11.63 -6.07
CA SER A 85 -25.00 13.06 -5.74
C SER A 85 -23.63 13.62 -6.11
N THR A 86 -23.56 14.94 -6.27
CA THR A 86 -22.29 15.66 -6.43
C THR A 86 -21.70 16.13 -5.11
N SER A 87 -22.50 16.21 -4.04
CA SER A 87 -22.05 16.58 -2.69
C SER A 87 -23.10 16.25 -1.62
N GLY A 88 -22.78 16.39 -0.35
CA GLY A 88 -23.73 16.23 0.76
C GLY A 88 -24.88 17.24 0.75
N PHE A 89 -24.62 18.53 0.49
CA PHE A 89 -25.68 19.53 0.29
C PHE A 89 -26.61 19.19 -0.88
N ALA A 90 -26.06 18.72 -2.01
CA ALA A 90 -26.86 18.31 -3.16
C ALA A 90 -27.72 17.08 -2.86
N ALA A 91 -27.22 16.14 -2.04
CA ALA A 91 -27.96 14.98 -1.59
C ALA A 91 -29.13 15.38 -0.68
N LEU A 92 -28.92 16.35 0.21
CA LEU A 92 -29.97 16.86 1.08
C LEU A 92 -31.02 17.66 0.30
N ALA A 93 -30.60 18.40 -0.73
CA ALA A 93 -31.49 19.20 -1.57
C ALA A 93 -32.47 18.35 -2.39
N ASP A 94 -32.15 17.09 -2.68
CA ASP A 94 -33.06 16.16 -3.34
C ASP A 94 -34.25 15.77 -2.44
N LEU A 95 -34.14 15.99 -1.12
CA LEU A 95 -35.20 15.76 -0.14
C LEU A 95 -36.07 17.00 0.15
N ASP A 96 -35.77 18.15 -0.47
CA ASP A 96 -36.57 19.38 -0.37
C ASP A 96 -37.89 19.22 -1.15
N SER A 97 -38.92 18.83 -0.42
CA SER A 97 -40.22 18.48 -0.97
C SER A 97 -41.04 19.70 -1.35
N ASN A 98 -40.84 20.82 -0.65
CA ASN A 98 -41.60 22.05 -0.83
C ASN A 98 -40.88 23.09 -1.73
N LYS A 99 -39.59 22.87 -2.01
CA LYS A 99 -38.67 23.64 -2.86
C LYS A 99 -38.41 25.06 -2.36
N ASP A 100 -38.34 25.25 -1.05
CA ASP A 100 -38.03 26.54 -0.43
C ASP A 100 -36.52 26.79 -0.22
N GLY A 101 -35.67 25.79 -0.50
CA GLY A 101 -34.22 25.89 -0.42
C GLY A 101 -33.66 25.69 0.99
N ILE A 102 -34.48 25.23 1.94
CA ILE A 102 -34.06 24.76 3.26
C ILE A 102 -34.57 23.33 3.47
N PHE A 103 -33.83 22.52 4.20
CA PHE A 103 -34.33 21.24 4.69
C PHE A 103 -34.86 21.41 6.09
N ASP A 104 -36.18 21.33 6.27
CA ASP A 104 -36.85 21.60 7.55
C ASP A 104 -38.05 20.67 7.80
N ARG A 105 -38.75 20.86 8.92
CA ARG A 105 -39.91 20.03 9.30
C ARG A 105 -41.10 20.04 8.32
N LEU A 106 -41.12 20.94 7.34
CA LEU A 106 -42.11 20.98 6.27
C LEU A 106 -41.76 19.95 5.18
N ASP A 107 -40.55 19.38 5.22
CA ASP A 107 -40.13 18.30 4.34
C ASP A 107 -40.51 16.91 4.86
N ALA A 108 -40.96 16.07 3.92
CA ALA A 108 -41.44 14.72 4.22
C ALA A 108 -40.38 13.86 4.93
N ASP A 109 -39.11 13.99 4.53
CA ASP A 109 -38.01 13.16 5.01
C ASP A 109 -37.22 13.77 6.18
N PHE A 110 -37.59 14.97 6.65
CA PHE A 110 -36.91 15.61 7.78
C PHE A 110 -36.92 14.75 9.06
N SER A 111 -38.00 14.00 9.27
CA SER A 111 -38.14 13.08 10.40
C SER A 111 -37.40 11.75 10.24
N ASN A 112 -36.89 11.45 9.04
CA ASN A 112 -36.12 10.24 8.74
C ASN A 112 -34.61 10.46 8.88
N ALA A 113 -34.14 11.68 8.59
CA ALA A 113 -32.75 12.06 8.79
C ALA A 113 -32.34 12.10 10.27
N ARG A 114 -31.07 11.82 10.54
CA ARG A 114 -30.44 11.82 11.87
C ARG A 114 -29.10 12.55 11.80
N VAL A 115 -28.57 12.84 12.98
CA VAL A 115 -27.16 13.19 13.18
C VAL A 115 -26.50 12.03 13.91
N TRP A 116 -25.46 11.47 13.32
CA TRP A 116 -24.62 10.46 13.94
C TRP A 116 -23.42 11.13 14.60
N ARG A 117 -23.34 11.02 15.93
CA ARG A 117 -22.16 11.37 16.72
C ARG A 117 -21.51 10.07 17.17
N ASP A 118 -20.43 9.68 16.51
CA ASP A 118 -19.66 8.50 16.89
C ASP A 118 -18.86 8.81 18.16
N LEU A 119 -19.42 8.44 19.32
CA LEU A 119 -18.95 8.89 20.63
C LEU A 119 -17.75 8.09 21.12
N ASN A 120 -17.54 6.89 20.59
CA ASN A 120 -16.41 6.03 20.92
C ASN A 120 -15.36 5.94 19.79
N GLN A 121 -15.64 6.57 18.63
CA GLN A 121 -14.78 6.63 17.45
C GLN A 121 -14.43 5.22 16.95
N ASP A 122 -15.44 4.36 16.80
CA ASP A 122 -15.26 3.00 16.27
C ASP A 122 -15.81 2.81 14.85
N GLY A 123 -16.46 3.83 14.28
CA GLY A 123 -17.05 3.79 12.93
C GLY A 123 -18.27 2.87 12.81
N VAL A 124 -18.84 2.41 13.92
CA VAL A 124 -20.01 1.52 13.92
C VAL A 124 -21.18 2.24 14.53
N SER A 125 -22.15 2.68 13.72
CA SER A 125 -23.30 3.40 14.25
C SER A 125 -24.12 2.57 15.25
N GLN A 126 -24.35 3.16 16.43
CA GLN A 126 -25.16 2.56 17.50
C GLN A 126 -26.37 3.44 17.86
N SER A 127 -27.41 2.85 18.45
CA SER A 127 -28.65 3.57 18.76
C SER A 127 -28.48 4.75 19.73
N ASN A 128 -27.47 4.70 20.60
CA ASN A 128 -27.13 5.78 21.53
C ASN A 128 -26.30 6.90 20.90
N GLU A 129 -25.95 6.77 19.62
CA GLU A 129 -25.14 7.70 18.84
C GLU A 129 -25.93 8.39 17.72
N LEU A 130 -27.15 7.91 17.45
CA LEU A 130 -28.04 8.45 16.44
C LEU A 130 -29.07 9.39 17.08
N PHE A 131 -28.95 10.67 16.77
CA PHE A 131 -29.80 11.72 17.31
C PHE A 131 -30.74 12.25 16.22
N THR A 132 -32.00 12.48 16.57
CA THR A 132 -32.90 13.28 15.73
C THR A 132 -32.49 14.75 15.76
N PHE A 133 -32.78 15.50 14.69
CA PHE A 133 -32.58 16.96 14.69
C PHE A 133 -33.30 17.65 15.85
N GLY A 134 -34.50 17.20 16.20
CA GLY A 134 -35.24 17.73 17.34
C GLY A 134 -34.52 17.56 18.68
N GLN A 135 -33.84 16.43 18.92
CA GLN A 135 -33.05 16.19 20.14
C GLN A 135 -31.83 17.11 20.24
N LEU A 136 -31.23 17.47 19.10
CA LEU A 136 -30.10 18.40 19.04
C LEU A 136 -30.53 19.86 18.87
N GLY A 137 -31.84 20.13 18.85
CA GLY A 137 -32.37 21.48 18.69
C GLY A 137 -32.16 22.07 17.30
N ILE A 138 -31.93 21.26 16.27
CA ILE A 138 -31.76 21.69 14.88
C ILE A 138 -33.15 21.91 14.25
N ALA A 139 -33.37 23.10 13.69
CA ALA A 139 -34.62 23.51 13.07
C ALA A 139 -34.61 23.33 11.55
N SER A 140 -33.51 23.72 10.90
CA SER A 140 -33.35 23.62 9.45
C SER A 140 -31.87 23.65 9.02
N ILE A 141 -31.59 23.14 7.82
CA ILE A 141 -30.27 23.23 7.17
C ILE A 141 -30.45 23.96 5.84
N ALA A 142 -29.63 24.97 5.56
CA ALA A 142 -29.65 25.64 4.25
C ALA A 142 -29.05 24.73 3.17
N LEU A 143 -29.73 24.57 2.04
CA LEU A 143 -29.35 23.59 1.02
C LEU A 143 -28.28 24.09 0.04
N LYS A 144 -27.99 25.39 0.08
CA LYS A 144 -26.95 26.01 -0.74
C LYS A 144 -25.77 26.41 0.12
N PRO A 145 -24.56 25.91 -0.15
CA PRO A 145 -23.37 26.35 0.57
C PRO A 145 -23.10 27.84 0.30
N ALA A 146 -22.59 28.53 1.32
CA ALA A 146 -22.20 29.92 1.26
C ALA A 146 -20.76 30.10 0.75
N VAL A 147 -19.89 29.12 1.02
CA VAL A 147 -18.48 29.10 0.64
C VAL A 147 -18.16 27.74 0.02
N THR A 148 -17.36 27.73 -1.04
CA THR A 148 -16.99 26.50 -1.80
C THR A 148 -15.48 26.35 -1.96
N ASP A 149 -14.69 27.08 -1.17
CA ASP A 149 -13.24 27.00 -1.18
C ASP A 149 -12.78 25.96 -0.14
N ASP A 150 -11.86 25.09 -0.52
CA ASP A 150 -11.24 24.11 0.38
C ASP A 150 -10.63 24.77 1.62
N LEU A 151 -10.97 24.24 2.80
CA LEU A 151 -10.30 24.52 4.06
C LEU A 151 -9.65 23.23 4.56
N ASP A 152 -8.33 23.28 4.74
CA ASP A 152 -7.55 22.17 5.29
C ASP A 152 -7.82 22.05 6.80
N LEU A 153 -8.26 20.86 7.23
CA LEU A 153 -8.51 20.52 8.63
C LEU A 153 -7.32 19.78 9.26
N GLY A 154 -6.23 19.58 8.50
CA GLY A 154 -5.09 18.77 8.89
C GLY A 154 -5.31 17.28 8.64
N ASN A 155 -4.25 16.48 8.82
CA ASN A 155 -4.29 15.02 8.70
C ASN A 155 -4.81 14.46 7.36
N GLY A 156 -4.84 15.28 6.31
CA GLY A 156 -5.36 14.92 4.98
C GLY A 156 -6.86 15.17 4.78
N ASN A 157 -7.57 15.61 5.83
CA ASN A 157 -9.00 15.94 5.81
C ASN A 157 -9.20 17.39 5.34
N VAL A 158 -10.23 17.62 4.54
CA VAL A 158 -10.61 18.95 4.03
C VAL A 158 -12.11 19.15 4.22
N ILE A 159 -12.57 20.40 4.20
CA ILE A 159 -13.98 20.76 4.05
C ILE A 159 -14.09 21.72 2.86
N ASP A 160 -14.86 21.39 1.83
CA ASP A 160 -14.88 22.13 0.55
C ASP A 160 -16.16 22.97 0.36
N ASN A 161 -17.34 22.47 0.71
CA ASN A 161 -18.58 23.26 0.77
C ASN A 161 -18.95 23.58 2.22
N ARG A 162 -19.19 24.87 2.53
CA ARG A 162 -19.59 25.33 3.85
C ARG A 162 -20.84 26.20 3.77
N GLY A 163 -21.87 25.80 4.50
CA GLY A 163 -23.16 26.46 4.65
C GLY A 163 -23.54 26.64 6.11
N THR A 164 -24.83 26.75 6.40
CA THR A 164 -25.33 27.01 7.74
C THR A 164 -26.55 26.16 8.05
N TYR A 165 -26.67 25.75 9.32
CA TYR A 165 -27.93 25.27 9.87
C TYR A 165 -28.43 26.23 10.94
N THR A 166 -29.74 26.21 11.19
CA THR A 166 -30.41 27.04 12.20
C THR A 166 -30.96 26.15 13.31
N ARG A 167 -30.75 26.55 14.56
CA ARG A 167 -31.30 25.92 15.75
C ARG A 167 -32.67 26.50 16.10
N ASN A 168 -33.44 25.77 16.91
CA ASN A 168 -34.79 26.16 17.35
C ASN A 168 -34.84 27.46 18.15
N ASP A 169 -33.71 27.88 18.75
CA ASP A 169 -33.56 29.16 19.45
C ASP A 169 -33.19 30.32 18.52
N GLY A 170 -33.03 30.06 17.22
CA GLY A 170 -32.65 31.02 16.20
C GLY A 170 -31.14 31.24 16.05
N THR A 171 -30.31 30.58 16.84
CA THR A 171 -28.85 30.58 16.62
C THR A 171 -28.49 29.75 15.39
N THR A 172 -27.34 30.03 14.79
CA THR A 172 -26.84 29.33 13.61
C THR A 172 -25.57 28.56 13.94
N GLY A 173 -25.33 27.45 13.26
CA GLY A 173 -24.07 26.71 13.29
C GLY A 173 -23.56 26.41 11.87
N LEU A 174 -22.32 25.95 11.77
CA LEU A 174 -21.69 25.58 10.50
C LEU A 174 -22.22 24.21 10.04
N ALA A 175 -22.54 24.11 8.76
CA ALA A 175 -22.75 22.84 8.08
C ALA A 175 -21.72 22.74 6.95
N GLY A 176 -21.18 21.57 6.65
CA GLY A 176 -20.30 21.45 5.50
C GLY A 176 -20.07 20.04 4.98
N ASP A 177 -19.61 19.98 3.75
CA ASP A 177 -19.20 18.76 3.07
C ASP A 177 -17.74 18.48 3.42
N LEU A 178 -17.50 17.44 4.23
CA LEU A 178 -16.14 16.99 4.51
C LEU A 178 -15.54 16.32 3.27
N GLN A 179 -14.23 16.19 3.25
CA GLN A 179 -13.47 15.41 2.30
C GLN A 179 -12.49 14.60 3.14
N LEU A 180 -12.98 13.49 3.71
CA LEU A 180 -12.25 12.68 4.68
C LEU A 180 -11.12 11.90 4.03
N ALA A 181 -9.98 11.85 4.71
CA ALA A 181 -8.82 11.08 4.27
C ALA A 181 -9.11 9.58 4.35
N VAL A 182 -8.85 8.81 3.29
CA VAL A 182 -8.94 7.34 3.33
C VAL A 182 -7.55 6.70 3.25
N ASN A 183 -7.31 5.72 4.12
CA ASN A 183 -6.12 4.90 4.14
C ASN A 183 -6.49 3.42 3.96
N ASN A 184 -6.40 2.97 2.71
CA ASN A 184 -6.76 1.61 2.28
C ASN A 184 -5.80 0.52 2.79
N PHE A 185 -4.73 0.87 3.52
CA PHE A 185 -3.88 -0.13 4.16
C PHE A 185 -4.49 -0.65 5.46
N PHE A 186 -5.35 0.15 6.12
CA PHE A 186 -6.22 -0.32 7.19
C PHE A 186 -7.54 -0.75 6.57
N ARG A 187 -7.88 -2.03 6.68
CA ARG A 187 -9.03 -2.58 5.95
C ARG A 187 -9.67 -3.72 6.72
N ASP A 188 -10.97 -3.83 6.57
CA ASP A 188 -11.76 -4.89 7.14
C ASP A 188 -12.73 -5.46 6.11
N PHE A 189 -12.50 -6.72 5.75
CA PHE A 189 -13.31 -7.50 4.83
C PHE A 189 -14.41 -8.30 5.52
N THR A 190 -14.55 -8.25 6.86
CA THR A 190 -15.58 -9.00 7.59
C THR A 190 -17.00 -8.54 7.24
N GLY A 191 -17.17 -7.27 6.85
CA GLY A 191 -18.42 -6.70 6.33
C GLY A 191 -18.62 -6.87 4.83
N SER A 192 -17.69 -7.53 4.13
CA SER A 192 -17.75 -7.70 2.68
C SER A 192 -19.05 -8.34 2.24
N LEU A 193 -19.67 -7.80 1.20
CA LEU A 193 -20.86 -8.38 0.55
C LEU A 193 -20.63 -9.84 0.14
N GLU A 194 -19.38 -10.21 -0.15
CA GLU A 194 -18.94 -11.57 -0.45
C GLU A 194 -17.94 -12.08 0.62
N PRO A 195 -18.39 -12.63 1.76
CA PRO A 195 -17.49 -13.16 2.78
C PRO A 195 -16.80 -14.45 2.30
N VAL A 196 -15.52 -14.59 2.63
CA VAL A 196 -14.70 -15.74 2.21
C VAL A 196 -14.35 -16.61 3.40
N THR A 197 -14.77 -17.89 3.35
CA THR A 197 -14.30 -18.89 4.29
C THR A 197 -12.96 -19.44 3.81
N VAL A 198 -11.94 -19.43 4.67
CA VAL A 198 -10.63 -20.02 4.37
C VAL A 198 -10.77 -21.53 4.25
N THR A 199 -10.34 -22.11 3.13
CA THR A 199 -10.31 -23.56 2.95
C THR A 199 -9.21 -24.20 3.78
N ASP A 200 -9.37 -25.49 4.13
CA ASP A 200 -8.35 -26.25 4.88
C ASP A 200 -6.97 -26.20 4.20
N GLU A 201 -6.95 -26.18 2.87
CA GLU A 201 -5.71 -26.14 2.08
C GLU A 201 -5.07 -24.75 2.06
N ALA A 202 -5.88 -23.69 2.01
CA ALA A 202 -5.38 -22.32 2.04
C ALA A 202 -4.92 -21.91 3.45
N GLY A 203 -5.54 -22.45 4.50
CA GLY A 203 -5.14 -22.23 5.90
C GLY A 203 -3.82 -22.91 6.31
N GLN A 204 -3.16 -23.62 5.38
CA GLN A 204 -1.81 -24.15 5.55
C GLN A 204 -0.73 -23.27 4.90
N LEU A 205 -1.13 -22.23 4.16
CA LEU A 205 -0.20 -21.31 3.51
C LEU A 205 0.43 -20.36 4.56
N PRO A 206 1.55 -19.69 4.23
CA PRO A 206 2.05 -18.61 5.06
C PRO A 206 0.97 -17.53 5.28
N ASN A 207 0.80 -17.09 6.53
CA ASN A 207 -0.15 -16.05 6.89
C ASN A 207 0.37 -14.68 6.44
N LEU A 208 0.13 -14.34 5.19
CA LEU A 208 0.51 -13.08 4.58
C LEU A 208 -0.71 -12.16 4.41
N LYS A 209 -0.57 -10.93 4.88
CA LYS A 209 -1.61 -9.90 4.77
C LYS A 209 -1.64 -9.32 3.36
N GLY A 210 -2.84 -9.07 2.84
CA GLY A 210 -3.04 -8.31 1.60
C GLY A 210 -2.78 -6.82 1.81
N SER A 211 -3.25 -5.98 0.87
CA SER A 211 -3.37 -4.54 1.07
C SER A 211 -4.39 -3.96 0.10
N GLY A 212 -4.91 -2.76 0.40
CA GLY A 212 -5.88 -2.10 -0.47
C GLY A 212 -7.14 -2.95 -0.64
N ALA A 213 -7.56 -3.14 -1.89
CA ALA A 213 -8.69 -3.97 -2.26
C ALA A 213 -8.34 -5.47 -2.38
N VAL A 214 -7.12 -5.89 -2.02
CA VAL A 214 -6.67 -7.28 -2.08
C VAL A 214 -6.73 -7.93 -0.70
N ARG A 215 -7.39 -9.08 -0.62
CA ARG A 215 -7.56 -9.88 0.61
C ARG A 215 -6.26 -10.52 1.07
N ASP A 216 -6.23 -10.97 2.31
CA ASP A 216 -5.14 -11.80 2.84
C ASP A 216 -4.96 -13.08 2.03
N LEU A 217 -3.73 -13.60 1.99
CA LEU A 217 -3.34 -14.66 1.06
C LEU A 217 -4.21 -15.91 1.19
N GLU A 218 -4.53 -16.33 2.41
CA GLU A 218 -5.35 -17.53 2.66
C GLU A 218 -6.79 -17.36 2.12
N GLN A 219 -7.37 -16.16 2.26
CA GLN A 219 -8.69 -15.86 1.70
C GLN A 219 -8.63 -15.78 0.18
N ALA A 220 -7.63 -15.11 -0.38
CA ALA A 220 -7.46 -15.03 -1.82
C ALA A 220 -7.21 -16.40 -2.46
N ALA A 221 -6.39 -17.24 -1.85
CA ALA A 221 -6.11 -18.60 -2.32
C ALA A 221 -7.33 -19.54 -2.18
N SER A 222 -8.26 -19.21 -1.27
CA SER A 222 -9.56 -19.89 -1.19
C SER A 222 -10.48 -19.52 -2.36
N LEU A 223 -10.29 -18.35 -2.97
CA LEU A 223 -11.03 -17.89 -4.15
C LEU A 223 -10.37 -18.29 -5.48
N SER A 224 -9.05 -18.50 -5.50
CA SER A 224 -8.29 -18.75 -6.72
C SER A 224 -7.46 -20.03 -6.62
N GLN A 225 -7.85 -21.04 -7.40
CA GLN A 225 -7.10 -22.29 -7.51
C GLN A 225 -5.70 -22.08 -8.11
N ASP A 226 -5.56 -21.13 -9.04
CA ASP A 226 -4.27 -20.79 -9.65
C ASP A 226 -3.32 -20.17 -8.61
N LEU A 227 -3.82 -19.25 -7.78
CA LEU A 227 -3.02 -18.68 -6.69
C LEU A 227 -2.60 -19.74 -5.67
N LEU A 228 -3.54 -20.60 -5.26
CA LEU A 228 -3.24 -21.72 -4.34
C LEU A 228 -2.16 -22.63 -4.92
N ALA A 229 -2.24 -22.96 -6.21
CA ALA A 229 -1.26 -23.78 -6.90
C ALA A 229 0.11 -23.10 -6.98
N ASP A 230 0.16 -21.80 -7.27
CA ASP A 230 1.41 -21.04 -7.35
C ASP A 230 2.15 -20.99 -6.02
N ILE A 231 1.44 -20.76 -4.91
CA ILE A 231 2.07 -20.76 -3.58
C ILE A 231 2.53 -22.17 -3.20
N LYS A 232 1.72 -23.21 -3.45
CA LYS A 232 2.11 -24.61 -3.21
C LYS A 232 3.31 -25.05 -4.04
N ALA A 233 3.54 -24.43 -5.19
CA ALA A 233 4.72 -24.68 -6.02
C ALA A 233 6.03 -24.11 -5.42
N LEU A 234 5.95 -23.25 -4.39
CA LEU A 234 7.09 -22.75 -3.64
C LEU A 234 7.57 -23.79 -2.61
N THR A 235 7.97 -24.96 -3.11
CA THR A 235 8.41 -26.07 -2.26
C THR A 235 9.72 -25.73 -1.52
N PRO A 236 9.94 -26.29 -0.31
CA PRO A 236 11.21 -26.12 0.40
C PRO A 236 12.43 -26.45 -0.49
N GLY A 237 13.46 -25.61 -0.42
CA GLY A 237 14.69 -25.76 -1.19
C GLY A 237 14.64 -25.29 -2.66
N ILE A 238 13.51 -24.76 -3.15
CA ILE A 238 13.47 -24.03 -4.43
C ILE A 238 14.56 -22.94 -4.48
N SER A 239 15.16 -22.65 -5.64
CA SER A 239 16.17 -21.59 -5.69
C SER A 239 15.55 -20.21 -5.51
N ARG A 240 16.32 -19.24 -4.98
CA ARG A 240 15.90 -17.85 -4.84
C ARG A 240 15.40 -17.29 -6.18
N ASP A 241 16.16 -17.50 -7.25
CA ASP A 241 15.80 -17.00 -8.59
C ASP A 241 14.50 -17.62 -9.11
N ALA A 242 14.28 -18.92 -8.89
CA ALA A 242 13.06 -19.60 -9.33
C ALA A 242 11.83 -19.14 -8.53
N MET A 243 11.98 -18.85 -7.24
CA MET A 243 10.93 -18.24 -6.43
C MET A 243 10.64 -16.81 -6.90
N ARG A 244 11.68 -15.98 -7.09
CA ARG A 244 11.56 -14.59 -7.55
C ARG A 244 10.91 -14.49 -8.94
N ALA A 245 11.21 -15.43 -9.83
CA ALA A 245 10.61 -15.51 -11.16
C ALA A 245 9.10 -15.82 -11.16
N ARG A 246 8.55 -16.34 -10.05
CA ARG A 246 7.11 -16.63 -9.90
C ARG A 246 6.31 -15.47 -9.32
N LEU A 247 6.98 -14.46 -8.75
CA LEU A 247 6.31 -13.38 -8.03
C LEU A 247 5.35 -12.58 -8.91
N ASP A 248 5.68 -12.39 -10.19
CA ASP A 248 4.80 -11.67 -11.12
C ASP A 248 3.48 -12.43 -11.33
N THR A 249 3.54 -13.75 -11.51
CA THR A 249 2.35 -14.59 -11.65
C THR A 249 1.54 -14.65 -10.35
N ILE A 250 2.21 -14.80 -9.20
CA ILE A 250 1.57 -14.80 -7.89
C ILE A 250 0.82 -13.49 -7.66
N LEU A 251 1.47 -12.34 -7.89
CA LEU A 251 0.85 -11.03 -7.73
C LEU A 251 -0.34 -10.82 -8.68
N ALA A 252 -0.23 -11.28 -9.93
CA ALA A 252 -1.33 -11.19 -10.89
C ALA A 252 -2.54 -12.03 -10.44
N HIS A 253 -2.34 -13.28 -10.03
CA HIS A 253 -3.43 -14.13 -9.53
C HIS A 253 -4.00 -13.62 -8.21
N TRP A 254 -3.16 -13.07 -7.32
CA TRP A 254 -3.60 -12.52 -6.05
C TRP A 254 -4.43 -11.24 -6.24
N ALA A 255 -3.92 -10.28 -7.02
CA ALA A 255 -4.68 -9.09 -7.40
C ALA A 255 -5.97 -9.44 -8.16
N GLY A 256 -5.95 -10.51 -8.97
CA GLY A 256 -7.10 -11.02 -9.71
C GLY A 256 -8.27 -11.47 -8.82
N THR A 257 -8.05 -11.71 -7.54
CA THR A 257 -9.12 -12.04 -6.57
C THR A 257 -9.89 -10.81 -6.06
N SER A 258 -9.38 -9.60 -6.32
CA SER A 258 -10.04 -8.36 -5.94
C SER A 258 -11.24 -8.06 -6.84
N THR A 259 -12.32 -7.60 -6.23
CA THR A 259 -13.52 -7.10 -6.93
C THR A 259 -13.32 -5.68 -7.48
N MET A 260 -12.30 -4.96 -7.02
CA MET A 260 -11.97 -3.63 -7.53
C MET A 260 -11.55 -3.74 -8.99
N LYS A 261 -12.20 -2.95 -9.85
CA LYS A 261 -11.78 -2.76 -11.23
C LYS A 261 -10.63 -1.75 -11.29
N SER A 262 -9.61 -2.06 -12.08
CA SER A 262 -8.59 -1.11 -12.48
C SER A 262 -9.19 0.03 -13.29
N SER A 263 -8.46 1.13 -13.37
CA SER A 263 -8.88 2.30 -14.14
C SER A 263 -9.07 1.99 -15.61
N GLU A 264 -8.23 1.12 -16.17
CA GLU A 264 -8.36 0.65 -17.54
C GLU A 264 -9.67 -0.12 -17.75
N GLU A 265 -9.98 -1.09 -16.89
CA GLU A 265 -11.24 -1.86 -16.96
C GLU A 265 -12.47 -0.95 -16.83
N LEU A 266 -12.42 0.07 -15.97
CA LEU A 266 -13.49 1.05 -15.82
C LEU A 266 -13.65 1.91 -17.08
N LEU A 267 -12.55 2.40 -17.64
CA LEU A 267 -12.54 3.24 -18.84
C LEU A 267 -13.05 2.48 -20.06
N GLU A 268 -12.63 1.24 -20.25
CA GLU A 268 -13.05 0.43 -21.40
C GLU A 268 -14.53 0.02 -21.32
N ALA A 269 -15.07 -0.12 -20.11
CA ALA A 269 -16.48 -0.40 -19.87
C ALA A 269 -17.38 0.85 -19.86
N SER A 270 -16.81 2.06 -19.97
CA SER A 270 -17.55 3.31 -19.72
C SER A 270 -18.48 3.78 -20.86
N ALA A 271 -18.51 3.09 -22.00
CA ALA A 271 -19.44 3.38 -23.10
C ALA A 271 -19.84 2.11 -23.86
N PRO A 272 -20.99 2.11 -24.58
CA PRO A 272 -21.41 0.99 -25.42
C PRO A 272 -20.48 0.75 -26.63
N THR A 273 -19.80 1.80 -27.10
CA THR A 273 -18.80 1.70 -28.16
C THR A 273 -17.54 1.04 -27.59
N PRO A 274 -16.96 0.02 -28.26
CA PRO A 274 -15.71 -0.58 -27.83
C PRO A 274 -14.63 0.47 -27.59
N ARG A 275 -14.03 0.43 -26.40
CA ARG A 275 -12.98 1.33 -25.96
C ARG A 275 -11.71 0.56 -25.66
N THR A 276 -10.57 1.18 -25.93
CA THR A 276 -9.26 0.61 -25.61
C THR A 276 -8.31 1.69 -25.10
N VAL A 277 -7.63 1.42 -23.99
CA VAL A 277 -6.64 2.32 -23.41
C VAL A 277 -5.24 1.77 -23.67
N TYR A 278 -4.30 2.65 -24.00
CA TYR A 278 -2.88 2.30 -24.15
C TYR A 278 -2.02 3.16 -23.24
N TYR A 279 -1.31 2.53 -22.31
CA TYR A 279 -0.28 3.18 -21.48
C TYR A 279 1.09 2.99 -22.13
N HIS A 280 1.83 4.08 -22.35
CA HIS A 280 3.17 3.98 -22.92
C HIS A 280 4.03 5.21 -22.59
N GLY A 281 5.36 5.07 -22.68
CA GLY A 281 6.27 6.22 -22.62
C GLY A 281 6.26 7.06 -23.90
N ALA A 282 7.12 8.09 -23.97
CA ALA A 282 7.32 8.81 -25.22
C ALA A 282 7.91 7.86 -26.31
N VAL A 283 7.30 7.86 -27.50
CA VAL A 283 7.75 7.03 -28.62
C VAL A 283 9.13 7.53 -29.11
N PRO A 284 10.17 6.69 -29.15
CA PRO A 284 11.49 7.12 -29.61
C PRO A 284 11.48 7.59 -31.07
N ALA A 285 12.32 8.58 -31.40
CA ALA A 285 12.45 9.08 -32.78
C ALA A 285 12.82 7.97 -33.77
N SER A 286 13.68 7.04 -33.37
CA SER A 286 14.07 5.88 -34.16
C SER A 286 12.90 4.94 -34.49
N VAL A 287 11.86 4.88 -33.65
CA VAL A 287 10.64 4.11 -33.90
C VAL A 287 9.69 4.91 -34.80
N MET A 288 9.58 6.23 -34.59
CA MET A 288 8.77 7.10 -35.45
C MET A 288 9.23 7.07 -36.92
N GLU A 289 10.54 7.03 -37.15
CA GLU A 289 11.15 6.94 -38.50
C GLU A 289 10.79 5.64 -39.24
N GLN A 290 10.41 4.58 -38.52
CA GLN A 290 9.99 3.30 -39.09
C GLN A 290 8.51 3.29 -39.54
N GLY A 291 7.77 4.37 -39.29
CA GLY A 291 6.39 4.56 -39.74
C GLY A 291 5.32 4.09 -38.76
N ALA A 292 4.05 4.32 -39.12
CA ALA A 292 2.91 4.16 -38.22
C ALA A 292 2.74 2.74 -37.63
N ALA A 293 3.05 1.70 -38.41
CA ALA A 293 2.96 0.31 -37.93
C ALA A 293 3.97 0.00 -36.83
N ALA A 294 5.19 0.54 -36.93
CA ALA A 294 6.22 0.36 -35.90
C ALA A 294 5.86 1.13 -34.61
N VAL A 295 5.29 2.33 -34.76
CA VAL A 295 4.76 3.11 -33.63
C VAL A 295 3.64 2.36 -32.90
N ASP A 296 2.67 1.82 -33.63
CA ASP A 296 1.57 1.03 -33.06
C ASP A 296 2.08 -0.22 -32.31
N ALA A 297 3.01 -0.96 -32.91
CA ALA A 297 3.63 -2.13 -32.28
C ALA A 297 4.39 -1.76 -31.00
N TRP A 298 5.12 -0.64 -31.00
CA TRP A 298 5.86 -0.15 -29.84
C TRP A 298 4.91 0.26 -28.70
N ILE A 299 3.82 0.98 -29.02
CA ILE A 299 2.81 1.38 -28.03
C ILE A 299 2.18 0.14 -27.38
N LYS A 300 1.79 -0.85 -28.19
CA LYS A 300 1.20 -2.12 -27.69
C LYS A 300 2.18 -2.90 -26.83
N GLN A 301 3.46 -2.93 -27.18
CA GLN A 301 4.49 -3.58 -26.38
C GLN A 301 4.68 -2.91 -25.02
N GLN A 302 4.73 -1.57 -24.99
CA GLN A 302 4.85 -0.82 -23.75
C GLN A 302 3.61 -1.01 -22.86
N HIS A 303 2.42 -0.98 -23.47
CA HIS A 303 1.18 -1.19 -22.75
C HIS A 303 1.08 -2.59 -22.15
N ALA A 304 1.48 -3.64 -22.88
CA ALA A 304 1.50 -5.01 -22.37
C ALA A 304 2.40 -5.19 -21.13
N GLN A 305 3.40 -4.32 -20.95
CA GLN A 305 4.23 -4.27 -19.74
C GLN A 305 3.57 -3.44 -18.63
N LEU A 306 3.07 -2.25 -18.95
CA LEU A 306 2.63 -1.28 -17.95
C LEU A 306 1.23 -1.52 -17.42
N ALA A 307 0.28 -1.96 -18.25
CA ALA A 307 -1.10 -2.16 -17.85
C ALA A 307 -1.28 -3.16 -16.70
N PRO A 308 -0.70 -4.37 -16.75
CA PRO A 308 -0.81 -5.31 -15.63
C PRO A 308 -0.21 -4.76 -14.34
N ILE A 309 0.92 -4.05 -14.43
CA ILE A 309 1.58 -3.43 -13.26
C ILE A 309 0.68 -2.36 -12.64
N ILE A 310 0.13 -1.46 -13.46
CA ILE A 310 -0.79 -0.41 -12.98
C ILE A 310 -2.02 -1.05 -12.33
N ALA A 311 -2.64 -2.04 -12.97
CA ALA A 311 -3.81 -2.72 -12.42
C ALA A 311 -3.52 -3.42 -11.08
N ILE A 312 -2.38 -4.11 -10.96
CA ILE A 312 -1.96 -4.75 -9.70
C ILE A 312 -1.74 -3.70 -8.62
N LEU A 313 -0.99 -2.63 -8.92
CA LEU A 313 -0.72 -1.56 -7.96
C LEU A 313 -1.99 -0.85 -7.52
N GLU A 314 -2.93 -0.56 -8.43
CA GLU A 314 -4.21 0.04 -8.09
C GLU A 314 -5.00 -0.82 -7.10
N LYS A 315 -5.05 -2.13 -7.33
CA LYS A 315 -5.76 -3.07 -6.45
C LYS A 315 -5.09 -3.20 -5.09
N PHE A 316 -3.76 -3.36 -5.04
CA PHE A 316 -3.02 -3.43 -3.77
C PHE A 316 -2.98 -2.08 -3.03
N ASN A 317 -3.16 -0.95 -3.71
CA ASN A 317 -3.36 0.36 -3.09
C ASN A 317 -4.82 0.65 -2.73
N GLY A 318 -5.78 -0.09 -3.31
CA GLY A 318 -7.22 0.19 -3.16
C GLY A 318 -7.67 1.50 -3.82
N SER A 319 -6.89 2.04 -4.74
CA SER A 319 -7.16 3.35 -5.36
C SER A 319 -6.65 3.42 -6.78
N SER A 320 -7.39 4.13 -7.64
CA SER A 320 -6.95 4.45 -8.99
C SER A 320 -5.68 5.32 -8.99
N LEU A 321 -4.73 5.00 -9.88
CA LEU A 321 -3.50 5.79 -10.08
C LEU A 321 -3.67 6.87 -11.15
N ILE A 322 -4.83 6.92 -11.82
CA ILE A 322 -5.15 7.90 -12.86
C ILE A 322 -6.46 8.63 -12.58
N GLY A 323 -6.46 9.96 -12.69
CA GLY A 323 -7.70 10.72 -12.54
C GLY A 323 -8.58 10.54 -13.77
N TYR A 324 -9.87 10.27 -13.58
CA TYR A 324 -10.85 10.25 -14.67
C TYR A 324 -12.04 11.15 -14.34
N GLN A 325 -12.24 12.18 -15.15
CA GLN A 325 -13.39 13.09 -15.06
C GLN A 325 -13.80 13.54 -16.45
N ASN A 326 -15.11 13.77 -16.67
CA ASN A 326 -15.64 14.32 -17.92
C ASN A 326 -15.20 13.58 -19.19
N ASN A 327 -15.11 12.24 -19.14
CA ASN A 327 -14.67 11.41 -20.25
C ASN A 327 -13.20 11.67 -20.69
N GLN A 328 -12.37 12.18 -19.77
CA GLN A 328 -10.96 12.48 -19.96
C GLN A 328 -10.12 11.86 -18.84
N VAL A 329 -8.93 11.37 -19.20
CA VAL A 329 -7.93 10.87 -18.23
C VAL A 329 -6.91 11.97 -17.95
N SER A 330 -6.50 12.12 -16.70
CA SER A 330 -5.45 13.03 -16.26
C SER A 330 -4.34 12.27 -15.52
N THR A 331 -3.10 12.57 -15.89
CA THR A 331 -1.89 12.06 -15.24
C THR A 331 -1.12 13.19 -14.56
N GLY A 332 -1.81 14.09 -13.87
CA GLY A 332 -1.15 15.13 -13.04
C GLY A 332 -0.35 16.19 -13.82
N GLY A 333 -0.64 16.37 -15.11
CA GLY A 333 0.02 17.37 -15.97
C GLY A 333 -0.49 17.39 -17.41
N ASN A 334 -1.05 16.27 -17.90
CA ASN A 334 -1.66 16.16 -19.23
C ASN A 334 -3.06 15.57 -19.14
N THR A 335 -3.90 15.93 -20.11
CA THR A 335 -5.25 15.39 -20.28
C THR A 335 -5.35 14.62 -21.59
N TYR A 336 -5.95 13.44 -21.56
CA TYR A 336 -6.07 12.53 -22.71
C TYR A 336 -7.54 12.36 -23.10
N ASN A 337 -7.77 12.29 -24.40
CA ASN A 337 -9.10 12.23 -25.01
C ASN A 337 -9.22 10.98 -25.87
N TRP A 338 -10.44 10.44 -25.94
CA TRP A 338 -10.79 9.36 -26.85
C TRP A 338 -10.67 9.78 -28.32
N LYS A 339 -10.15 8.89 -29.16
CA LYS A 339 -10.08 9.05 -30.62
C LYS A 339 -10.79 7.88 -31.29
N ASN A 340 -11.59 8.17 -32.32
CA ASN A 340 -12.21 7.12 -33.13
C ASN A 340 -11.15 6.46 -34.01
N VAL A 341 -11.08 5.13 -33.98
CA VAL A 341 -10.19 4.29 -34.78
C VAL A 341 -11.07 3.31 -35.57
N ALA A 342 -10.79 3.18 -36.87
CA ALA A 342 -11.49 2.23 -37.72
C ALA A 342 -10.93 0.82 -37.47
N ARG A 343 -11.82 -0.14 -37.18
CA ARG A 343 -11.48 -1.54 -37.03
C ARG A 343 -11.39 -2.24 -38.38
N ALA A 344 -10.63 -3.33 -38.44
CA ALA A 344 -10.45 -4.13 -39.65
C ALA A 344 -11.75 -4.78 -40.16
N ASP A 345 -12.76 -4.93 -39.29
CA ASP A 345 -14.10 -5.45 -39.61
C ASP A 345 -15.08 -4.36 -40.10
N GLY A 346 -14.62 -3.11 -40.25
CA GLY A 346 -15.43 -1.97 -40.66
C GLY A 346 -16.16 -1.27 -39.50
N GLY A 347 -16.01 -1.74 -38.26
CA GLY A 347 -16.50 -1.07 -37.06
C GLY A 347 -15.66 0.15 -36.66
N VAL A 348 -16.13 0.89 -35.66
CA VAL A 348 -15.38 1.99 -35.02
C VAL A 348 -15.15 1.63 -33.56
N GLU A 349 -13.91 1.74 -33.11
CA GLU A 349 -13.54 1.71 -31.69
C GLU A 349 -13.03 3.08 -31.25
N GLN A 350 -13.02 3.31 -29.95
CA GLN A 350 -12.43 4.49 -29.35
C GLN A 350 -11.13 4.11 -28.65
N ALA A 351 -10.01 4.65 -29.11
CA ALA A 351 -8.71 4.45 -28.48
C ALA A 351 -8.28 5.69 -27.70
N MET A 352 -7.68 5.48 -26.52
CA MET A 352 -7.00 6.53 -25.76
C MET A 352 -5.54 6.16 -25.58
N SER A 353 -4.63 7.08 -25.93
CA SER A 353 -3.19 6.90 -25.80
C SER A 353 -2.69 7.74 -24.64
N VAL A 354 -2.42 7.12 -23.50
CA VAL A 354 -1.96 7.76 -22.27
C VAL A 354 -0.43 7.70 -22.22
N VAL A 355 0.19 8.87 -22.42
CA VAL A 355 1.66 9.00 -22.44
C VAL A 355 2.18 9.26 -21.04
N LEU A 356 2.98 8.35 -20.49
CA LEU A 356 3.61 8.49 -19.18
C LEU A 356 5.02 9.10 -19.31
N GLN A 357 5.36 10.00 -18.39
CA GLN A 357 6.70 10.58 -18.29
C GLN A 357 7.71 9.55 -17.74
N PRO A 358 9.01 9.66 -18.06
CA PRO A 358 10.02 8.72 -17.58
C PRO A 358 10.02 8.55 -16.06
N GLU A 359 9.83 9.62 -15.30
CA GLU A 359 9.80 9.61 -13.84
C GLU A 359 8.55 8.89 -13.30
N GLN A 360 7.42 8.98 -14.02
CA GLN A 360 6.19 8.24 -13.68
C GLN A 360 6.40 6.73 -13.89
N ILE A 361 6.98 6.35 -15.03
CA ILE A 361 7.28 4.94 -15.34
C ILE A 361 8.27 4.38 -14.32
N SER A 362 9.35 5.12 -14.03
CA SER A 362 10.35 4.73 -13.03
C SER A 362 9.71 4.49 -11.66
N ALA A 363 8.85 5.41 -11.21
CA ALA A 363 8.15 5.26 -9.94
C ALA A 363 7.18 4.07 -9.91
N LEU A 364 6.43 3.81 -11.00
CA LEU A 364 5.54 2.65 -11.10
C LEU A 364 6.31 1.34 -11.02
N LEU A 365 7.41 1.23 -11.77
CA LEU A 365 8.26 0.04 -11.74
C LEU A 365 8.94 -0.16 -10.38
N GLY A 366 9.38 0.93 -9.74
CA GLY A 366 9.92 0.92 -8.39
C GLY A 366 8.89 0.42 -7.37
N ALA A 367 7.68 0.99 -7.36
CA ALA A 367 6.60 0.58 -6.47
C ALA A 367 6.23 -0.91 -6.65
N TYR A 368 6.17 -1.37 -7.89
CA TYR A 368 5.90 -2.77 -8.19
C TYR A 368 7.02 -3.70 -7.71
N ASN A 369 8.29 -3.30 -7.86
CA ASN A 369 9.40 -4.05 -7.30
C ASN A 369 9.36 -4.09 -5.77
N HIS A 370 9.02 -3.00 -5.08
CA HIS A 370 8.84 -3.01 -3.63
C HIS A 370 7.73 -3.96 -3.19
N LEU A 371 6.60 -3.98 -3.90
CA LEU A 371 5.53 -4.95 -3.65
C LEU A 371 6.03 -6.39 -3.82
N LYS A 372 6.82 -6.67 -4.88
CA LYS A 372 7.44 -7.98 -5.08
C LYS A 372 8.38 -8.36 -3.94
N GLU A 373 9.22 -7.45 -3.47
CA GLU A 373 10.13 -7.71 -2.35
C GLU A 373 9.37 -7.98 -1.05
N SER A 374 8.29 -7.22 -0.78
CA SER A 374 7.43 -7.46 0.39
C SER A 374 6.77 -8.85 0.35
N VAL A 375 6.24 -9.25 -0.81
CA VAL A 375 5.67 -10.59 -0.99
C VAL A 375 6.74 -11.67 -0.88
N TYR A 376 7.94 -11.45 -1.44
CA TYR A 376 9.05 -12.37 -1.28
C TYR A 376 9.43 -12.57 0.20
N ALA A 377 9.60 -11.48 0.93
CA ALA A 377 9.92 -11.47 2.36
C ALA A 377 8.88 -12.23 3.18
N GLY A 378 7.59 -12.02 2.89
CA GLY A 378 6.49 -12.70 3.57
C GLY A 378 6.38 -14.20 3.29
N LEU A 379 6.91 -14.67 2.15
CA LEU A 379 6.80 -16.08 1.75
C LEU A 379 8.07 -16.88 2.04
N VAL A 380 9.26 -16.28 1.91
CA VAL A 380 10.54 -17.00 1.80
C VAL A 380 10.83 -17.92 2.99
N VAL A 381 10.58 -17.46 4.23
CA VAL A 381 10.84 -18.24 5.45
C VAL A 381 9.88 -19.42 5.56
N GLY A 382 8.59 -19.21 5.30
CA GLY A 382 7.55 -20.25 5.39
C GLY A 382 7.51 -21.22 4.21
N THR A 383 8.27 -20.96 3.15
CA THR A 383 8.28 -21.78 1.93
C THR A 383 9.68 -22.30 1.62
N ARG A 384 10.47 -21.54 0.86
CA ARG A 384 11.81 -21.92 0.40
C ARG A 384 12.74 -22.34 1.55
N LEU A 385 12.74 -21.60 2.65
CA LEU A 385 13.64 -21.80 3.80
C LEU A 385 13.01 -22.62 4.93
N HIS A 386 11.78 -23.10 4.73
CA HIS A 386 10.99 -23.79 5.77
C HIS A 386 11.73 -24.95 6.43
N ASP A 387 12.47 -25.75 5.67
CA ASP A 387 13.18 -26.91 6.21
C ASP A 387 14.32 -26.52 7.17
N TYR A 388 14.96 -25.35 6.98
CA TYR A 388 15.92 -24.83 7.95
C TYR A 388 15.22 -24.54 9.28
N MET A 389 14.06 -23.89 9.23
CA MET A 389 13.27 -23.55 10.42
C MET A 389 12.79 -24.82 11.15
N ASN A 390 12.38 -25.86 10.41
CA ASN A 390 12.02 -27.17 10.99
C ASN A 390 13.22 -27.95 11.56
N GLY A 391 14.43 -27.62 11.14
CA GLY A 391 15.66 -28.13 11.74
C GLY A 391 15.93 -27.59 13.14
N MET A 392 15.18 -26.57 13.58
CA MET A 392 15.27 -26.04 14.94
C MET A 392 14.35 -26.83 15.86
N THR A 393 14.91 -27.37 16.96
CA THR A 393 14.10 -28.06 17.98
C THR A 393 14.10 -27.27 19.27
N MET A 394 12.99 -27.33 20.01
CA MET A 394 12.79 -26.54 21.22
C MET A 394 12.80 -27.44 22.45
N HIS A 395 13.54 -27.03 23.48
CA HIS A 395 13.64 -27.74 24.76
C HIS A 395 13.52 -26.74 25.92
N VAL A 396 12.98 -27.20 27.04
CA VAL A 396 12.94 -26.40 28.28
C VAL A 396 14.16 -26.75 29.13
N VAL A 397 15.00 -25.76 29.43
CA VAL A 397 16.17 -25.90 30.31
C VAL A 397 16.08 -24.82 31.38
N ASP A 398 16.06 -25.23 32.66
CA ASP A 398 15.92 -24.35 33.82
C ASP A 398 14.68 -23.42 33.76
N GLY A 399 13.56 -23.94 33.24
CA GLY A 399 12.32 -23.19 33.09
C GLY A 399 12.33 -22.16 31.96
N LYS A 400 13.39 -22.10 31.15
CA LYS A 400 13.50 -21.25 29.97
C LYS A 400 13.44 -22.09 28.70
N LEU A 401 12.77 -21.55 27.67
CA LEU A 401 12.84 -22.11 26.33
C LEU A 401 14.25 -21.92 25.78
N LYS A 402 14.82 -22.98 25.22
CA LYS A 402 16.07 -22.97 24.47
C LYS A 402 15.85 -23.68 23.15
N PHE A 403 16.51 -23.19 22.11
CA PHE A 403 16.52 -23.82 20.81
C PHE A 403 17.81 -24.63 20.64
N ASP A 404 17.68 -25.83 20.09
CA ASP A 404 18.78 -26.59 19.52
C ASP A 404 18.82 -26.32 18.01
N LEU A 405 19.94 -25.75 17.58
CA LEU A 405 20.21 -25.32 16.21
C LEU A 405 21.08 -26.32 15.44
N SER A 406 21.43 -27.47 16.03
CA SER A 406 22.43 -28.39 15.46
C SER A 406 22.06 -28.89 14.06
N ALA A 407 20.79 -29.25 13.84
CA ALA A 407 20.32 -29.68 12.52
C ALA A 407 20.24 -28.50 11.54
N PHE A 408 19.74 -27.33 11.98
CA PHE A 408 19.77 -26.08 11.21
C PHE A 408 21.19 -25.75 10.70
N THR A 409 22.19 -25.73 11.58
CA THR A 409 23.57 -25.42 11.20
C THR A 409 24.18 -26.48 10.29
N THR A 410 23.86 -27.76 10.51
CA THR A 410 24.32 -28.86 9.66
C THR A 410 23.76 -28.75 8.25
N MET A 411 22.48 -28.37 8.10
CA MET A 411 21.85 -28.17 6.80
C MET A 411 22.52 -27.02 6.03
N LEU A 412 22.76 -25.89 6.70
CA LEU A 412 23.45 -24.75 6.08
C LEU A 412 24.84 -25.11 5.58
N GLU A 413 25.63 -25.79 6.42
CA GLU A 413 26.99 -26.19 6.04
C GLU A 413 27.00 -27.21 4.90
N ASN A 414 26.08 -28.19 4.91
CA ASN A 414 25.92 -29.13 3.80
C ASN A 414 25.56 -28.41 2.50
N LYS A 415 24.69 -27.40 2.56
CA LYS A 415 24.31 -26.59 1.39
C LYS A 415 25.51 -25.83 0.84
N ARG A 416 26.26 -25.15 1.71
CA ARG A 416 27.48 -24.40 1.36
C ARG A 416 28.51 -25.27 0.66
N GLN A 417 28.74 -26.49 1.15
CA GLN A 417 29.70 -27.42 0.56
C GLN A 417 29.25 -27.94 -0.80
N ALA A 418 27.94 -28.16 -0.99
CA ALA A 418 27.39 -28.63 -2.25
C ALA A 418 27.33 -27.53 -3.32
N ASP A 419 26.94 -26.32 -2.92
CA ASP A 419 26.77 -25.15 -3.79
C ASP A 419 26.93 -23.87 -2.96
N LEU A 420 28.15 -23.30 -3.00
CA LEU A 420 28.49 -22.11 -2.22
C LEU A 420 27.59 -20.91 -2.54
N GLY A 421 27.25 -20.70 -3.82
CA GLY A 421 26.42 -19.57 -4.24
C GLY A 421 25.00 -19.67 -3.68
N ARG A 422 24.39 -20.86 -3.76
CA ARG A 422 23.07 -21.09 -3.14
C ARG A 422 23.13 -21.12 -1.63
N GLY A 423 24.20 -21.63 -1.03
CA GLY A 423 24.44 -21.54 0.40
C GLY A 423 24.45 -20.10 0.88
N LEU A 424 25.22 -19.23 0.21
CA LEU A 424 25.28 -17.79 0.49
C LEU A 424 23.92 -17.10 0.30
N GLN A 425 23.12 -17.48 -0.71
CA GLN A 425 21.74 -16.99 -0.84
C GLN A 425 20.86 -17.41 0.36
N ASP A 426 20.92 -18.67 0.77
CA ASP A 426 20.09 -19.20 1.86
C ASP A 426 20.43 -18.49 3.19
N ILE A 427 21.71 -18.33 3.53
CA ILE A 427 22.13 -17.64 4.76
C ILE A 427 21.82 -16.13 4.71
N ALA A 428 21.95 -15.47 3.55
CA ALA A 428 21.60 -14.07 3.37
C ALA A 428 20.09 -13.86 3.61
N ASP A 429 19.25 -14.67 2.97
CA ASP A 429 17.80 -14.56 3.15
C ASP A 429 17.36 -14.94 4.58
N LEU A 430 18.00 -15.92 5.23
CA LEU A 430 17.75 -16.21 6.65
C LEU A 430 18.16 -15.04 7.55
N TYR A 431 19.28 -14.38 7.27
CA TYR A 431 19.72 -13.21 8.02
C TYR A 431 18.72 -12.06 7.86
N ILE A 432 18.34 -11.72 6.63
CA ILE A 432 17.45 -10.60 6.32
C ILE A 432 16.03 -10.87 6.87
N TYR A 433 15.44 -12.03 6.57
CA TYR A 433 14.01 -12.27 6.82
C TYR A 433 13.69 -13.04 8.11
N ALA A 434 14.68 -13.68 8.74
CA ALA A 434 14.51 -14.43 9.98
C ALA A 434 15.55 -14.09 11.05
N GLY A 435 16.45 -13.13 10.80
CA GLY A 435 17.61 -12.86 11.63
C GLY A 435 17.30 -12.53 13.08
N ASN A 436 16.25 -11.74 13.35
CA ASN A 436 15.86 -11.36 14.71
C ASN A 436 15.47 -12.59 15.54
N PHE A 437 14.56 -13.41 15.02
CA PHE A 437 14.15 -14.65 15.68
C PHE A 437 15.33 -15.63 15.85
N LEU A 438 16.16 -15.78 14.81
CA LEU A 438 17.29 -16.69 14.87
C LEU A 438 18.38 -16.21 15.84
N ALA A 439 18.60 -14.90 15.96
CA ALA A 439 19.50 -14.32 16.95
C ALA A 439 19.01 -14.58 18.39
N GLU A 440 17.71 -14.42 18.65
CA GLU A 440 17.09 -14.79 19.93
C GLU A 440 17.22 -16.30 20.22
N ALA A 441 17.14 -17.13 19.18
CA ALA A 441 17.38 -18.56 19.27
C ALA A 441 18.86 -18.94 19.49
N GLY A 442 19.78 -17.96 19.46
CA GLY A 442 21.21 -18.12 19.72
C GLY A 442 22.07 -18.30 18.47
N TRP A 443 21.55 -18.04 17.27
CA TRP A 443 22.33 -18.09 16.03
C TRP A 443 22.97 -16.73 15.72
N ASP A 444 24.30 -16.71 15.60
CA ASP A 444 25.03 -15.53 15.12
C ASP A 444 25.13 -15.55 13.58
N GLY A 445 24.05 -15.10 12.93
CA GLY A 445 23.95 -15.07 11.48
C GLY A 445 24.95 -14.11 10.82
N ALA A 446 25.15 -12.92 11.42
CA ALA A 446 26.08 -11.91 10.89
C ALA A 446 27.53 -12.41 10.88
N ARG A 447 27.95 -13.10 11.94
CA ARG A 447 29.28 -13.72 12.00
C ARG A 447 29.40 -14.90 11.04
N THR A 448 28.41 -15.79 11.00
CA THR A 448 28.43 -16.95 10.09
C THR A 448 28.52 -16.51 8.63
N LEU A 449 27.74 -15.49 8.25
CA LEU A 449 27.77 -14.89 6.92
C LEU A 449 29.15 -14.28 6.62
N ASN A 450 29.73 -13.54 7.56
CA ASN A 450 31.07 -12.98 7.40
C ASN A 450 32.13 -14.05 7.15
N ASP A 451 32.16 -15.09 7.98
CA ASP A 451 33.14 -16.18 7.87
C ASP A 451 33.06 -16.85 6.48
N TRP A 452 31.85 -16.99 5.93
CA TRP A 452 31.64 -17.55 4.59
C TRP A 452 32.09 -16.60 3.49
N VAL A 453 31.78 -15.31 3.59
CA VAL A 453 32.17 -14.29 2.60
C VAL A 453 33.68 -14.11 2.57
N GLU A 454 34.35 -13.98 3.71
CA GLU A 454 35.81 -13.88 3.79
C GLU A 454 36.50 -15.12 3.22
N THR A 455 35.97 -16.31 3.53
CA THR A 455 36.55 -17.55 2.98
C THR A 455 36.38 -17.61 1.46
N ALA A 456 35.21 -17.21 0.96
CA ALA A 456 34.88 -17.25 -0.46
C ALA A 456 35.66 -16.20 -1.28
N SER A 457 35.87 -14.99 -0.74
CA SER A 457 36.51 -13.88 -1.44
C SER A 457 37.96 -14.15 -1.86
N MET A 458 38.62 -15.13 -1.23
CA MET A 458 39.98 -15.57 -1.58
C MET A 458 40.11 -16.25 -2.95
N THR A 459 39.01 -16.59 -3.62
CA THR A 459 39.04 -17.28 -4.92
C THR A 459 38.11 -16.62 -5.93
N SER A 460 38.47 -16.65 -7.22
CA SER A 460 37.60 -16.11 -8.28
C SER A 460 36.21 -16.76 -8.30
N LYS A 461 36.14 -18.08 -8.09
CA LYS A 461 34.86 -18.80 -8.00
C LYS A 461 34.01 -18.40 -6.79
N GLY A 462 34.67 -18.10 -5.66
CA GLY A 462 33.95 -17.62 -4.48
C GLY A 462 33.46 -16.18 -4.65
N LEU A 463 34.21 -15.30 -5.32
CA LEU A 463 33.73 -13.97 -5.72
C LEU A 463 32.51 -14.06 -6.65
N GLU A 464 32.52 -14.99 -7.62
CA GLU A 464 31.34 -15.28 -8.45
C GLU A 464 30.15 -15.74 -7.61
N ALA A 465 30.37 -16.58 -6.60
CA ALA A 465 29.33 -17.07 -5.69
C ALA A 465 28.76 -15.95 -4.79
N ILE A 466 29.59 -15.05 -4.27
CA ILE A 466 29.19 -13.87 -3.49
C ILE A 466 28.31 -12.95 -4.35
N ALA A 467 28.76 -12.64 -5.57
CA ALA A 467 28.00 -11.80 -6.51
C ALA A 467 26.67 -12.46 -6.89
N PHE A 468 26.65 -13.78 -7.13
CA PHE A 468 25.43 -14.55 -7.36
C PHE A 468 24.47 -14.51 -6.16
N ALA A 469 25.00 -14.47 -4.94
CA ALA A 469 24.20 -14.29 -3.72
C ALA A 469 23.65 -12.87 -3.56
N GLY A 470 24.08 -11.91 -4.38
CA GLY A 470 23.63 -10.52 -4.32
C GLY A 470 24.37 -9.66 -3.31
N ILE A 471 25.34 -10.24 -2.60
CA ILE A 471 26.21 -9.57 -1.63
C ILE A 471 27.18 -8.65 -2.38
N LYS A 472 27.31 -7.40 -1.94
CA LYS A 472 28.13 -6.38 -2.58
C LYS A 472 29.54 -6.42 -2.04
N MET A 473 30.51 -6.62 -2.93
CA MET A 473 31.93 -6.39 -2.65
C MET A 473 32.33 -5.05 -3.27
N VAL A 474 32.83 -4.11 -2.48
CA VAL A 474 33.12 -2.73 -2.92
C VAL A 474 34.56 -2.35 -2.60
N SER A 475 35.17 -1.54 -3.45
CA SER A 475 36.59 -1.14 -3.32
C SER A 475 36.80 0.33 -2.97
N GLU A 476 35.76 1.16 -3.08
CA GLU A 476 35.78 2.58 -2.67
C GLU A 476 34.37 3.02 -2.25
N ASN A 477 33.71 3.83 -3.08
CA ASN A 477 32.41 4.44 -2.81
C ASN A 477 31.26 3.49 -3.15
N PHE A 478 30.34 3.34 -2.21
CA PHE A 478 29.07 2.63 -2.40
C PHE A 478 27.93 3.46 -1.81
N VAL A 479 26.80 3.46 -2.52
CA VAL A 479 25.53 3.97 -2.02
C VAL A 479 24.54 2.84 -2.18
N GLY A 480 23.98 2.40 -1.06
CA GLY A 480 23.00 1.35 -1.01
C GLY A 480 21.63 1.81 -1.48
N THR A 481 20.63 1.00 -1.16
CA THR A 481 19.32 1.08 -1.75
C THR A 481 18.29 1.47 -0.70
N SER A 482 17.07 0.95 -0.83
CA SER A 482 15.99 1.13 0.16
C SER A 482 15.54 -0.21 0.73
N ALA A 483 16.35 -1.24 0.50
CA ALA A 483 16.18 -2.59 0.98
C ALA A 483 17.45 -2.98 1.73
N ASP A 484 17.31 -3.92 2.67
CA ASP A 484 18.41 -4.43 3.48
C ASP A 484 19.59 -4.90 2.59
N ASP A 485 20.68 -4.14 2.65
CA ASP A 485 21.88 -4.32 1.85
C ASP A 485 22.96 -5.09 2.62
N LEU A 486 23.66 -5.95 1.89
CA LEU A 486 24.74 -6.79 2.41
C LEU A 486 26.04 -6.35 1.74
N VAL A 487 26.87 -5.56 2.44
CA VAL A 487 28.01 -4.84 1.86
C VAL A 487 29.32 -5.15 2.58
N TRP A 488 30.32 -5.56 1.81
CA TRP A 488 31.70 -5.77 2.24
C TRP A 488 32.61 -4.84 1.45
N GLY A 489 33.22 -3.90 2.15
CA GLY A 489 34.38 -3.15 1.71
C GLY A 489 35.62 -4.05 1.65
N GLY A 490 36.66 -3.50 1.05
CA GLY A 490 37.82 -4.24 0.61
C GLY A 490 39.08 -3.78 1.32
N GLU A 491 40.16 -3.70 0.56
CA GLU A 491 41.39 -3.06 0.99
C GLU A 491 41.35 -1.57 0.64
N GLY A 492 42.00 -0.75 1.46
CA GLY A 492 42.04 0.69 1.28
C GLY A 492 40.83 1.39 1.88
N LYS A 493 40.80 2.71 1.73
CA LYS A 493 39.73 3.53 2.30
C LYS A 493 38.43 3.38 1.51
N ASN A 494 37.38 2.92 2.17
CA ASN A 494 36.02 2.83 1.65
C ASN A 494 35.14 3.99 2.15
N PHE A 495 34.13 4.35 1.35
CA PHE A 495 33.05 5.26 1.73
C PHE A 495 31.72 4.58 1.40
N ILE A 496 31.01 4.10 2.41
CA ILE A 496 29.83 3.26 2.23
C ILE A 496 28.64 3.92 2.92
N HIS A 497 27.61 4.23 2.15
CA HIS A 497 26.30 4.64 2.65
C HIS A 497 25.31 3.48 2.47
N GLY A 498 24.62 3.08 3.52
CA GLY A 498 23.61 2.02 3.52
C GLY A 498 22.33 2.41 2.79
N GLY A 499 21.88 3.65 2.99
CA GLY A 499 20.66 4.16 2.38
C GLY A 499 19.45 3.93 3.28
N ALA A 500 18.50 3.10 2.87
CA ALA A 500 17.40 2.72 3.75
C ALA A 500 17.28 1.20 3.81
N GLY A 501 16.78 0.69 4.93
CA GLY A 501 16.74 -0.75 5.20
C GLY A 501 17.58 -1.08 6.42
N ASN A 502 17.60 -2.34 6.83
CA ASN A 502 18.47 -2.80 7.92
C ASN A 502 19.75 -3.39 7.31
N ASP A 503 20.78 -2.57 7.18
CA ASP A 503 21.96 -2.91 6.42
C ASP A 503 23.00 -3.66 7.26
N LEU A 504 23.76 -4.54 6.60
CA LEU A 504 24.96 -5.15 7.17
C LEU A 504 26.16 -4.68 6.36
N ILE A 505 26.94 -3.77 6.95
CA ILE A 505 28.07 -3.12 6.30
C ILE A 505 29.36 -3.47 7.04
N ARG A 506 30.36 -3.89 6.28
CA ARG A 506 31.72 -4.16 6.78
C ARG A 506 32.72 -3.32 5.99
N GLY A 507 33.53 -2.49 6.66
CA GLY A 507 34.53 -1.62 6.05
C GLY A 507 35.71 -2.41 5.48
N GLY A 508 36.33 -3.23 6.30
CA GLY A 508 37.39 -4.14 5.86
C GLY A 508 38.75 -3.67 6.35
N ALA A 509 39.71 -3.49 5.45
CA ALA A 509 41.03 -3.00 5.81
C ALA A 509 41.24 -1.60 5.26
N GLY A 510 41.44 -0.61 6.11
CA GLY A 510 41.55 0.77 5.66
C GLY A 510 41.09 1.75 6.73
N SER A 511 41.09 3.04 6.41
CA SER A 511 40.42 4.03 7.25
C SER A 511 39.08 4.36 6.60
N ASP A 512 38.05 3.62 6.99
CA ASP A 512 36.76 3.60 6.30
C ASP A 512 35.80 4.65 6.85
N ILE A 513 34.83 5.03 6.03
CA ILE A 513 33.67 5.83 6.44
C ILE A 513 32.41 5.03 6.12
N LEU A 514 31.68 4.64 7.15
CA LEU A 514 30.46 3.85 7.07
C LEU A 514 29.29 4.66 7.64
N GLU A 515 28.24 4.84 6.84
CA GLU A 515 27.00 5.52 7.23
C GLU A 515 25.83 4.55 7.02
N GLY A 516 25.06 4.25 8.07
CA GLY A 516 23.88 3.38 8.00
C GLY A 516 22.66 4.05 7.35
N ASP A 517 22.49 5.34 7.62
CA ASP A 517 21.39 6.19 7.14
C ASP A 517 20.03 5.87 7.80
N LEU A 518 19.11 5.14 7.16
CA LEU A 518 17.76 4.88 7.68
C LEU A 518 17.52 3.38 7.95
N GLY A 519 17.28 3.00 9.20
CA GLY A 519 16.93 1.64 9.58
C GLY A 519 17.79 1.16 10.74
N ASN A 520 17.71 -0.14 11.06
CA ASN A 520 18.48 -0.71 12.16
C ASN A 520 19.73 -1.39 11.59
N ASP A 521 20.82 -0.65 11.53
CA ASP A 521 22.02 -1.04 10.79
C ASP A 521 23.05 -1.76 11.65
N LYS A 522 23.88 -2.58 11.02
CA LYS A 522 25.05 -3.20 11.63
C LYS A 522 26.30 -2.81 10.88
N LEU A 523 27.10 -1.93 11.49
CA LEU A 523 28.30 -1.38 10.90
C LEU A 523 29.54 -1.95 11.60
N PHE A 524 30.46 -2.53 10.82
CA PHE A 524 31.74 -3.05 11.31
C PHE A 524 32.90 -2.40 10.55
N GLY A 525 33.70 -1.56 11.20
CA GLY A 525 34.89 -0.96 10.59
C GLY A 525 35.95 -2.01 10.23
N ASN A 526 36.15 -2.95 11.15
CA ASN A 526 37.15 -4.02 11.13
C ASN A 526 38.57 -3.52 11.43
N SER A 527 39.38 -3.12 10.46
CA SER A 527 40.78 -2.77 10.73
C SER A 527 41.21 -1.46 10.09
N GLY A 528 41.88 -0.63 10.89
CA GLY A 528 42.34 0.72 10.57
C GLY A 528 41.55 1.76 11.38
N ASP A 529 41.79 3.05 11.13
CA ASP A 529 41.13 4.12 11.88
C ASP A 529 39.81 4.50 11.19
N ASP A 530 38.68 4.01 11.71
CA ASP A 530 37.37 4.08 11.04
C ASP A 530 36.43 5.17 11.59
N VAL A 531 35.50 5.63 10.75
CA VAL A 531 34.38 6.51 11.13
C VAL A 531 33.07 5.80 10.82
N LEU A 532 32.28 5.52 11.84
CA LEU A 532 30.99 4.85 11.73
C LEU A 532 29.88 5.79 12.23
N ASN A 533 28.82 5.96 11.43
CA ASN A 533 27.61 6.69 11.81
C ASN A 533 26.39 5.80 11.59
N GLY A 534 25.64 5.51 12.65
CA GLY A 534 24.43 4.70 12.60
C GLY A 534 23.33 5.34 11.75
N GLY A 535 23.05 6.63 11.96
CA GLY A 535 21.94 7.30 11.28
C GLY A 535 20.68 7.29 12.15
N ALA A 536 19.54 6.88 11.61
CA ALA A 536 18.26 6.83 12.33
C ALA A 536 17.80 5.39 12.49
N GLY A 537 17.61 4.95 13.74
CA GLY A 537 17.19 3.59 14.08
C GLY A 537 17.99 2.99 15.23
N ASP A 538 17.74 1.72 15.52
CA ASP A 538 18.44 0.97 16.56
C ASP A 538 19.69 0.28 15.97
N ASP A 539 20.80 1.02 15.92
CA ASP A 539 22.03 0.59 15.26
C ASP A 539 23.01 -0.19 16.15
N THR A 540 23.82 -1.04 15.52
CA THR A 540 24.95 -1.74 16.15
C THR A 540 26.26 -1.39 15.44
N LEU A 541 27.14 -0.66 16.14
CA LEU A 541 28.42 -0.21 15.60
C LEU A 541 29.59 -0.93 16.29
N THR A 542 30.53 -1.43 15.50
CA THR A 542 31.78 -2.02 15.97
C THR A 542 32.95 -1.46 15.16
N GLY A 543 33.79 -0.60 15.77
CA GLY A 543 34.97 -0.03 15.10
C GLY A 543 35.99 -1.10 14.71
N GLY A 544 36.52 -1.82 15.71
CA GLY A 544 37.43 -2.94 15.49
C GLY A 544 38.84 -2.60 15.96
N VAL A 545 39.83 -2.82 15.10
CA VAL A 545 41.25 -2.57 15.39
C VAL A 545 41.67 -1.21 14.83
N GLY A 546 41.86 -0.23 15.70
CA GLY A 546 42.33 1.10 15.31
C GLY A 546 41.85 2.17 16.28
N ASN A 547 42.01 3.44 15.91
CA ASN A 547 41.42 4.57 16.62
C ASN A 547 40.12 4.98 15.93
N ASP A 548 39.02 4.37 16.36
CA ASP A 548 37.72 4.53 15.70
C ASP A 548 36.89 5.67 16.30
N THR A 549 36.07 6.29 15.46
CA THR A 549 35.04 7.26 15.85
C THR A 549 33.67 6.68 15.52
N LEU A 550 32.84 6.48 16.55
CA LEU A 550 31.49 5.93 16.41
C LEU A 550 30.46 6.98 16.84
N ASP A 551 29.54 7.30 15.94
CA ASP A 551 28.33 8.08 16.21
C ASP A 551 27.11 7.16 16.10
N GLY A 552 26.39 6.99 17.20
CA GLY A 552 25.26 6.07 17.27
C GLY A 552 23.99 6.57 16.59
N GLY A 553 23.95 7.82 16.14
CA GLY A 553 22.76 8.35 15.46
C GLY A 553 21.66 8.87 16.39
N VAL A 554 20.43 8.97 15.87
CA VAL A 554 19.24 9.58 16.52
C VAL A 554 18.08 8.61 16.73
#